data_AF-A0ABD4RWG3-F1
#
_entry.id   AF-A0ABD4RWG3-F1
#
_cell.length_a   1.000
_cell.length_b   1.000
_cell.length_c   1.000
_cell.angle_alpha   90.00
_cell.angle_beta   90.00
_cell.angle_gamma   90.00
#
_symmetry.space_group_name_H-M   'P 1'
#
loop_
_entity.id
_entity.type
_entity.pdbx_description
1 polymer ?
#
loop_
_entity_poly.entity_id
_entity_poly.type
_entity_poly.pdbx_seq_one_letter_code
_entity_poly.pdbx_strand_id
1 'polypeptide(L)'
;MSIKYKDKIVVIVEIEDIDKLNESKIKYETLEKGNYYVVQQGRKRKRFNNEQVKQIKEDLDNGLSIRKCAEKWNTDTKLIMRIKNNEY
;
A
#
# COMPACT_ATOMS: atom_id res chain seq x y z
N MET A 1 0.36 -16.03 3.86
CA MET A 1 0.51 -14.57 4.06
C MET A 1 1.79 -14.31 4.81
N SER A 2 2.56 -13.27 4.47
CA SER A 2 3.78 -12.91 5.20
C SER A 2 3.66 -11.54 5.86
N ILE A 3 4.16 -11.44 7.09
CA ILE A 3 4.17 -10.21 7.88
C ILE A 3 5.60 -9.70 7.94
N LYS A 4 5.77 -8.37 7.91
CA LYS A 4 7.06 -7.75 8.27
C LYS A 4 7.11 -7.61 9.78
N TYR A 5 8.02 -8.33 10.43
CA TYR A 5 8.26 -8.28 11.87
C TYR A 5 9.77 -8.12 12.12
N LYS A 6 10.18 -7.06 12.85
CA LYS A 6 11.60 -6.72 13.09
C LYS A 6 12.45 -6.74 11.80
N ASP A 7 11.95 -6.11 10.74
CA ASP A 7 12.57 -6.08 9.39
C ASP A 7 12.80 -7.45 8.72
N LYS A 8 12.16 -8.50 9.21
CA LYS A 8 12.19 -9.85 8.62
C LYS A 8 10.83 -10.21 8.04
N ILE A 9 10.86 -11.06 7.01
CA ILE A 9 9.67 -11.68 6.45
C ILE A 9 9.39 -12.93 7.27
N VAL A 10 8.22 -12.98 7.91
CA VAL A 10 7.76 -14.14 8.70
C VAL A 10 6.48 -14.71 8.12
N VAL A 11 6.20 -15.97 8.43
CA VAL A 11 4.99 -16.70 8.02
C VAL A 11 4.22 -17.10 9.27
N ILE A 12 2.89 -17.05 9.20
CA ILE A 12 1.99 -17.57 10.25
C ILE A 12 1.60 -18.99 9.89
N VAL A 13 1.64 -19.87 10.88
CA VAL A 13 1.20 -21.28 10.80
C VAL A 13 0.05 -21.51 11.77
N GLU A 14 -0.76 -22.53 11.48
CA GLU A 14 -1.80 -23.01 12.40
C GLU A 14 -1.16 -23.72 13.60
N ILE A 15 -1.84 -23.72 14.75
CA ILE A 15 -1.28 -24.28 15.99
C ILE A 15 -1.14 -25.80 15.89
N GLU A 16 -2.01 -26.43 15.11
CA GLU A 16 -2.02 -27.86 14.80
C GLU A 16 -0.76 -28.32 14.05
N ASP A 17 -0.06 -27.40 13.37
CA ASP A 17 1.16 -27.69 12.61
C ASP A 17 2.45 -27.48 13.43
N ILE A 18 2.36 -27.06 14.70
CA ILE A 18 3.53 -26.83 15.56
C ILE A 18 4.39 -28.09 15.72
N ASP A 19 3.76 -29.27 15.79
CA ASP A 19 4.48 -30.54 15.95
C ASP A 19 5.46 -30.79 14.80
N LYS A 20 5.07 -30.43 13.56
CA LYS A 20 5.94 -30.54 12.37
C LYS A 20 7.16 -29.62 12.46
N LEU A 21 7.01 -28.44 13.09
CA LEU A 21 8.11 -27.51 13.31
C LEU A 21 9.09 -28.04 14.37
N ASN A 22 8.55 -28.63 15.44
CA ASN A 22 9.35 -29.27 16.50
C ASN A 22 10.16 -30.45 15.95
N GLU A 23 9.52 -31.35 15.19
CA GLU A 23 10.16 -32.49 14.53
C GLU A 23 11.28 -32.05 13.58
N SER A 24 11.04 -30.97 12.84
CA SER A 24 12.00 -30.39 11.90
C SER A 24 13.06 -29.50 12.56
N LYS A 25 13.04 -29.36 13.90
CA LYS A 25 13.95 -28.49 14.67
C LYS A 25 13.96 -27.03 14.20
N ILE A 26 12.82 -26.55 13.67
CA ILE A 26 12.66 -25.18 13.20
C ILE A 26 12.30 -24.29 14.40
N LYS A 27 13.07 -23.23 14.60
CA LYS A 27 12.80 -22.26 15.67
C LYS A 27 11.61 -21.37 15.30
N TYR A 28 10.69 -21.18 16.24
CA TYR A 28 9.56 -20.25 16.12
C TYR A 28 9.41 -19.42 17.41
N GLU A 29 8.70 -18.30 17.30
CA GLU A 29 8.31 -17.45 18.42
C GLU A 29 6.78 -17.35 18.43
N THR A 30 6.17 -17.42 19.62
CA THR A 30 4.71 -17.21 19.76
C THR A 30 4.41 -15.75 20.10
N LEU A 31 3.26 -15.26 19.63
CA LEU A 31 2.77 -13.91 19.93
C LEU A 31 1.84 -13.87 21.16
N GLU A 32 1.86 -14.91 22.01
CA GLU A 32 0.95 -15.06 23.15
C GLU A 32 1.14 -14.01 24.26
N LYS A 33 2.34 -13.42 24.38
CA LYS A 33 2.66 -12.41 25.40
C LYS A 33 2.26 -11.00 24.96
N GLY A 34 0.97 -10.78 24.70
CA GLY A 34 0.40 -9.46 24.45
C GLY A 34 -0.89 -9.49 23.63
N ASN A 35 -1.59 -8.36 23.56
CA ASN A 35 -2.77 -8.19 22.73
C ASN A 35 -2.35 -7.75 21.31
N TYR A 36 -1.93 -8.71 20.48
CA TYR A 36 -1.59 -8.45 19.09
C TYR A 36 -2.78 -8.77 18.17
N TYR A 37 -3.04 -7.89 17.21
CA TYR A 37 -3.99 -8.14 16.13
C TYR A 37 -3.28 -7.89 14.79
N VAL A 38 -3.45 -8.81 13.84
CA VAL A 38 -2.90 -8.67 12.49
C VAL A 38 -3.89 -7.84 11.68
N VAL A 39 -3.50 -6.61 11.35
CA VAL A 39 -4.26 -5.78 10.40
C VAL A 39 -3.73 -5.98 8.99
N GLN A 40 -4.63 -6.28 8.06
CA GLN A 40 -4.34 -6.05 6.66
C GLN A 40 -4.38 -4.54 6.44
N GLN A 41 -3.24 -3.89 6.20
CA GLN A 41 -3.23 -2.49 5.81
C GLN A 41 -4.04 -2.36 4.51
N GLY A 42 -5.23 -1.74 4.62
CA GLY A 42 -6.00 -1.35 3.45
C GLY A 42 -5.14 -0.41 2.61
N ARG A 43 -4.92 -0.73 1.34
CA ARG A 43 -4.37 0.26 0.41
C ARG A 43 -5.43 1.34 0.27
N LYS A 44 -5.12 2.58 0.67
CA LYS A 44 -5.97 3.74 0.35
C LYS A 44 -6.27 3.67 -1.14
N ARG A 45 -7.55 3.64 -1.51
CA ARG A 45 -7.95 3.68 -2.92
C ARG A 45 -7.35 4.95 -3.52
N LYS A 46 -6.69 4.82 -4.67
CA LYS A 46 -6.25 6.00 -5.43
C LYS A 46 -7.48 6.82 -5.78
N ARG A 47 -7.33 8.14 -5.72
CA ARG A 47 -8.41 9.09 -6.00
C ARG A 47 -8.88 9.04 -7.46
N PHE A 48 -7.94 8.78 -8.36
CA PHE A 48 -8.11 8.77 -9.80
C PHE A 48 -7.74 7.39 -10.34
N ASN A 49 -8.52 6.92 -11.30
CA ASN A 49 -8.20 5.74 -12.08
C ASN A 49 -7.23 6.10 -13.23
N ASN A 50 -6.82 5.09 -14.00
CA ASN A 50 -5.84 5.28 -15.07
C ASN A 50 -6.34 6.20 -16.20
N GLU A 51 -7.63 6.15 -16.52
CA GLU A 51 -8.25 7.00 -17.56
C GLU A 51 -8.26 8.46 -17.14
N GLN A 52 -8.63 8.73 -15.88
CA GLN A 52 -8.61 10.07 -15.30
C GLN A 52 -7.18 10.63 -15.22
N VAL A 53 -6.20 9.80 -14.85
CA VAL A 53 -4.78 10.18 -14.86
C VAL A 53 -4.34 10.56 -16.28
N LYS A 54 -4.79 9.83 -17.31
CA LYS A 54 -4.50 10.16 -18.71
C LYS A 54 -5.10 11.52 -19.10
N GLN A 55 -6.36 11.77 -18.76
CA GLN A 55 -7.03 13.05 -19.06
C GLN A 55 -6.39 14.22 -18.31
N ILE A 56 -5.97 14.03 -17.05
CA ILE A 56 -5.22 15.04 -16.29
C ILE A 56 -3.91 15.39 -16.99
N LYS A 57 -3.18 14.39 -17.52
CA LYS A 57 -1.94 14.64 -18.27
C LYS A 57 -2.22 15.38 -19.58
N GLU A 58 -3.22 14.97 -20.33
CA GLU A 58 -3.64 15.67 -21.55
C GLU A 58 -4.01 17.14 -21.28
N ASP A 59 -4.74 17.42 -20.18
CA ASP A 59 -5.02 18.80 -19.76
C ASP A 59 -3.73 19.61 -19.53
N LEU A 60 -2.76 19.03 -18.82
CA LEU A 60 -1.47 19.69 -18.55
C LEU A 60 -0.66 19.91 -19.83
N ASP A 61 -0.64 18.94 -20.74
CA ASP A 61 0.06 19.01 -22.02
C ASP A 61 -0.57 20.03 -22.97
N ASN A 62 -1.90 20.21 -22.89
CA ASN A 62 -2.66 21.25 -23.59
C ASN A 62 -2.46 22.67 -23.00
N GLY A 63 -1.56 22.84 -22.03
CA GLY A 63 -1.19 24.13 -21.47
C GLY A 63 -2.02 24.58 -20.26
N LEU A 64 -2.84 23.70 -19.68
CA LEU A 64 -3.56 24.02 -18.44
C LEU A 64 -2.58 24.12 -17.27
N SER A 65 -2.59 25.25 -16.55
CA SER A 65 -1.75 25.39 -15.35
C SER A 65 -2.14 24.36 -14.28
N ILE A 66 -1.17 23.95 -13.44
CA ILE A 66 -1.38 23.00 -12.33
C ILE A 66 -2.56 23.44 -11.45
N ARG A 67 -2.68 24.73 -11.16
CA ARG A 67 -3.77 25.30 -10.33
C ARG A 67 -5.14 25.12 -10.99
N LYS A 68 -5.27 25.48 -12.27
CA LYS A 68 -6.53 25.29 -13.02
C LYS A 68 -6.90 23.82 -13.19
N CYS A 69 -5.90 22.95 -13.36
CA CYS A 69 -6.13 21.50 -13.42
C CYS A 69 -6.61 20.96 -12.07
N ALA A 70 -6.02 21.42 -10.96
CA ALA A 70 -6.45 21.08 -9.61
C ALA A 70 -7.89 21.52 -9.33
N GLU A 71 -8.27 22.74 -9.75
CA GLU A 71 -9.65 23.24 -9.67
C GLU A 71 -10.61 22.39 -10.51
N LYS A 72 -10.26 22.10 -11.77
CA LYS A 72 -11.07 21.28 -12.70
C LYS A 72 -11.34 19.87 -12.15
N TRP A 73 -10.32 19.24 -11.54
CA TRP A 73 -10.39 17.89 -11.01
C TRP A 73 -10.72 17.83 -9.51
N ASN A 74 -11.14 18.98 -8.94
CA ASN A 74 -11.49 19.17 -7.54
C ASN A 74 -10.45 18.55 -6.58
N THR A 75 -9.17 18.79 -6.81
CA THR A 75 -8.08 18.16 -6.06
C THR A 75 -6.99 19.14 -5.67
N ASP A 76 -6.02 18.67 -4.90
CA ASP A 76 -4.89 19.51 -4.49
C ASP A 76 -3.81 19.57 -5.58
N THR A 77 -3.08 20.68 -5.62
CA THR A 77 -2.02 20.90 -6.61
C THR A 77 -0.87 19.91 -6.47
N LYS A 78 -0.62 19.36 -5.27
CA LYS A 78 0.43 18.36 -5.05
C LYS A 78 0.09 17.05 -5.76
N LEU A 79 -1.17 16.63 -5.76
CA LEU A 79 -1.61 15.41 -6.42
C LEU A 79 -1.50 15.54 -7.93
N ILE A 80 -1.87 16.69 -8.49
CA ILE A 80 -1.66 17.00 -9.91
C ILE A 80 -0.16 17.00 -10.26
N MET A 81 0.70 17.57 -9.41
CA MET A 81 2.15 17.53 -9.60
C MET A 81 2.70 16.10 -9.58
N ARG A 82 2.23 15.25 -8.66
CA ARG A 82 2.63 13.84 -8.63
C ARG A 82 2.21 13.10 -9.89
N ILE A 83 1.01 13.37 -10.41
CA ILE A 83 0.55 12.81 -11.69
C ILE A 83 1.44 13.27 -12.83
N LYS A 84 1.78 14.56 -12.88
CA LYS A 84 2.71 15.14 -13.87
C LYS A 84 4.08 14.46 -13.83
N ASN A 85 4.60 14.19 -12.63
CA ASN A 85 5.91 13.58 -12.43
C ASN A 85 5.91 12.04 -12.52
N ASN A 86 4.78 11.39 -12.83
CA ASN A 86 4.63 9.92 -12.81
C ASN A 86 4.84 9.27 -11.43
N GLU A 87 4.58 10.00 -10.34
CA GLU A 87 4.74 9.56 -8.95
C GLU A 87 3.39 9.24 -8.26
N TYR A 88 2.34 9.04 -9.06
CA TYR A 88 0.97 8.83 -8.61
C TYR A 88 0.63 7.37 -8.33
#